data_AF-R5W2E5-F1
#
_entry.id   AF-R5W2E5-F1
#
_cell.length_a   1.000
_cell.length_b   1.000
_cell.length_c   1.000
_cell.angle_alpha   90.00
_cell.angle_beta   90.00
_cell.angle_gamma   90.00
#
_symmetry.space_group_name_H-M   'P 1'
#
loop_
_entity.id
_entity.type
_entity.pdbx_description
1 polymer ?
#
loop_
_entity_poly.entity_id
_entity_poly.type
_entity_poly.pdbx_seq_one_letter_code
_entity_poly.pdbx_strand_id
1 'polypeptide(L)'
;MALFNQFPDYFGSTEINRIETTYRFGEPLVSLSSQFIQRNKAQIKKDIHPFNPQAKTELQFWAYERRDYCNAIGQLVASIPADKSIFLLGRYSFDDYYLSFLYKSAKEGNRFYYFIGNRKIEFLTVHKSKGLEADYVIILQCNKDTYGFPSMVNDDPVLDYVLTKSDQYPYGEERRLFYVAITRAKIKTYVLYDIRFPSVFVDEFLHPEKVTEESYAKHPNANKKWTRSADKFLLTLYHEGKSIKYIAEKMGRSQTSIVMRIGKLEGRQ
;
A
#
# COMPACT_ATOMS: atom_id res chain seq x y z
N MET A 1 -1.72 14.80 -13.71
CA MET A 1 -0.76 14.72 -14.85
C MET A 1 -1.52 14.77 -16.20
N ALA A 2 -2.39 15.76 -16.43
CA ALA A 2 -3.04 15.87 -17.75
C ALA A 2 -2.07 16.35 -18.82
N LEU A 3 -1.14 17.26 -18.49
CA LEU A 3 -0.26 17.86 -19.49
C LEU A 3 0.52 16.82 -20.32
N PHE A 4 1.02 15.76 -19.69
CA PHE A 4 1.74 14.71 -20.40
C PHE A 4 0.82 13.67 -21.06
N ASN A 5 -0.34 13.36 -20.45
CA ASN A 5 -1.29 12.40 -21.02
C ASN A 5 -2.09 12.98 -22.20
N GLN A 6 -2.31 14.29 -22.19
CA GLN A 6 -3.03 15.08 -23.18
C GLN A 6 -2.08 16.04 -23.91
N PHE A 7 -0.79 15.71 -23.98
CA PHE A 7 0.22 16.55 -24.62
C PHE A 7 -0.18 17.02 -26.04
N PRO A 8 -0.79 16.17 -26.90
CA PRO A 8 -1.24 16.61 -28.21
C PRO A 8 -2.32 17.71 -28.17
N ASP A 9 -3.17 17.72 -27.14
CA ASP A 9 -4.26 18.69 -27.01
C ASP A 9 -3.72 20.10 -26.70
N TYR A 10 -2.54 20.18 -26.07
CA TYR A 10 -1.89 21.44 -25.70
C TYR A 10 -0.86 21.92 -26.73
N PHE A 11 -0.15 21.00 -27.38
CA PHE A 11 1.02 21.32 -28.21
C PHE A 11 0.91 20.83 -29.67
N GLY A 12 -0.20 20.20 -30.06
CA GLY A 12 -0.46 19.74 -31.43
C GLY A 12 0.12 18.35 -31.75
N SER A 13 0.35 18.08 -33.03
CA SER A 13 0.80 16.77 -33.51
C SER A 13 2.07 16.30 -32.77
N THR A 14 2.00 15.11 -32.18
CA THR A 14 3.05 14.57 -31.31
C THR A 14 3.23 13.07 -31.56
N GLU A 15 4.47 12.60 -31.56
CA GLU A 15 4.77 11.16 -31.54
C GLU A 15 4.90 10.64 -30.10
N ILE A 16 4.26 9.51 -29.80
CA ILE A 16 4.29 8.89 -28.47
C ILE A 16 5.03 7.56 -28.53
N ASN A 17 6.27 7.56 -28.07
CA ASN A 17 7.11 6.38 -27.94
C ASN A 17 7.00 5.79 -26.53
N ARG A 18 6.73 4.48 -26.42
CA ARG A 18 6.51 3.78 -25.14
C ARG A 18 7.68 2.85 -24.83
N ILE A 19 8.12 2.88 -23.57
CA ILE A 19 9.03 1.86 -23.04
C ILE A 19 8.17 0.77 -22.40
N GLU A 20 8.19 -0.40 -23.02
CA GLU A 20 7.31 -1.53 -22.70
C GLU A 20 8.09 -2.77 -22.24
N THR A 21 9.37 -2.87 -22.59
CA THR A 21 10.25 -3.95 -22.12
C THR A 21 10.81 -3.65 -20.73
N THR A 22 10.59 -4.54 -19.75
CA THR A 22 11.23 -4.50 -18.43
C THR A 22 12.38 -5.49 -18.32
N TYR A 23 13.50 -5.04 -17.76
CA TYR A 23 14.71 -5.86 -17.55
C TYR A 23 14.86 -6.33 -16.11
N ARG A 24 14.00 -5.86 -15.20
CA ARG A 24 14.14 -6.10 -13.75
C ARG A 24 13.37 -7.32 -13.26
N PHE A 25 12.11 -7.44 -13.66
CA PHE A 25 11.19 -8.42 -13.11
C PHE A 25 10.44 -9.15 -14.22
N GLY A 26 10.09 -10.41 -13.94
CA GLY A 26 9.37 -11.27 -14.86
C GLY A 26 7.99 -11.67 -14.35
N GLU A 27 7.43 -12.72 -14.96
CA GLU A 27 6.10 -13.22 -14.58
C GLU A 27 6.15 -14.00 -13.27
N PRO A 28 5.10 -13.98 -12.42
CA PRO A 28 3.79 -13.34 -12.65
C PRO A 28 3.72 -11.84 -12.31
N LEU A 29 4.77 -11.22 -11.76
CA LEU A 29 4.71 -9.83 -11.30
C LEU A 29 4.42 -8.84 -12.44
N VAL A 30 4.90 -9.10 -13.67
CA VAL A 30 4.58 -8.26 -14.84
C VAL A 30 3.07 -8.17 -15.07
N SER A 31 2.39 -9.31 -15.19
CA SER A 31 0.94 -9.35 -15.39
C SER A 31 0.18 -8.76 -14.20
N LEU A 32 0.55 -9.13 -12.97
CA LEU A 32 -0.11 -8.66 -11.74
C LEU A 32 -0.01 -7.13 -11.57
N SER A 33 1.21 -6.59 -11.71
CA SER A 33 1.43 -5.16 -11.55
C SER A 33 0.81 -4.34 -12.69
N SER A 34 0.83 -4.85 -13.93
CA SER A 34 0.16 -4.25 -15.08
C SER A 34 -1.35 -4.20 -14.89
N GLN A 35 -1.97 -5.30 -14.48
CA GLN A 35 -3.41 -5.36 -14.22
C GLN A 35 -3.81 -4.35 -13.14
N PHE A 36 -3.05 -4.28 -12.04
CA PHE A 36 -3.32 -3.34 -10.96
C PHE A 36 -3.21 -1.88 -11.39
N ILE A 37 -2.14 -1.48 -12.08
CA ILE A 37 -1.93 -0.08 -12.44
C ILE A 37 -2.88 0.38 -13.56
N GLN A 38 -3.19 -0.49 -14.52
CA GLN A 38 -4.05 -0.19 -15.69
C GLN A 38 -5.56 -0.34 -15.43
N ARG A 39 -5.96 -0.68 -14.20
CA ARG A 39 -7.35 -0.45 -13.74
C ARG A 39 -7.70 1.04 -13.80
N ASN A 40 -6.75 1.92 -13.53
CA ASN A 40 -6.91 3.35 -13.75
C ASN A 40 -6.85 3.68 -15.25
N LYS A 41 -8.02 3.89 -15.86
CA LYS A 41 -8.16 4.20 -17.29
C LYS A 41 -7.66 5.59 -17.69
N ALA A 42 -7.43 6.49 -16.74
CA ALA A 42 -6.81 7.78 -17.02
C ALA A 42 -5.30 7.66 -17.31
N GLN A 43 -4.68 6.50 -17.06
CA GLN A 43 -3.28 6.24 -17.41
C GLN A 43 -3.13 5.79 -18.86
N ILE A 44 -2.02 6.20 -19.49
CA ILE A 44 -1.63 5.70 -20.79
C ILE A 44 -1.46 4.17 -20.70
N LYS A 45 -2.24 3.45 -21.51
CA LYS A 45 -2.12 2.00 -21.64
C LYS A 45 -0.72 1.65 -22.15
N LYS A 46 -0.09 0.65 -21.52
CA LYS A 46 1.22 0.12 -21.88
C LYS A 46 1.14 -1.40 -21.88
N ASP A 47 1.79 -2.04 -22.83
CA ASP A 47 1.93 -3.49 -22.84
C ASP A 47 3.28 -3.90 -22.24
N ILE A 48 3.37 -3.94 -20.91
CA ILE A 48 4.64 -4.24 -20.25
C ILE A 48 4.95 -5.73 -20.39
N HIS A 49 6.13 -6.07 -20.88
CA HIS A 49 6.60 -7.45 -21.01
C HIS A 49 8.06 -7.60 -20.55
N PRO A 50 8.47 -8.76 -20.01
CA PRO A 50 9.85 -8.95 -19.60
C PRO A 50 10.77 -9.10 -20.81
N PHE A 51 12.01 -8.63 -20.68
CA PHE A 51 13.07 -8.89 -21.65
C PHE A 51 13.43 -10.38 -21.72
N ASN A 52 13.54 -11.03 -20.56
CA ASN A 52 13.75 -12.47 -20.45
C ASN A 52 12.43 -13.16 -20.08
N PRO A 53 11.80 -13.92 -21.00
CA PRO A 53 10.55 -14.64 -20.74
C PRO A 53 10.64 -15.68 -19.62
N GLN A 54 11.85 -16.16 -19.32
CA GLN A 54 12.09 -17.13 -18.25
C GLN A 54 12.30 -16.46 -16.89
N ALA A 55 12.48 -15.13 -16.84
CA ALA A 55 12.60 -14.42 -15.57
C ALA A 55 11.31 -14.64 -14.76
N LYS A 56 11.49 -14.97 -13.48
CA LYS A 56 10.39 -15.15 -12.53
C LYS A 56 10.56 -14.19 -11.38
N THR A 57 9.51 -13.42 -11.12
CA THR A 57 9.45 -12.54 -9.97
C THR A 57 8.13 -12.72 -9.28
N GLU A 58 8.18 -13.15 -8.02
CA GLU A 58 7.00 -13.47 -7.23
C GLU A 58 6.46 -12.25 -6.49
N LEU A 59 5.14 -12.21 -6.31
CA LEU A 59 4.45 -11.26 -5.45
C LEU A 59 3.63 -12.03 -4.44
N GLN A 60 3.97 -11.89 -3.16
CA GLN A 60 3.32 -12.62 -2.07
C GLN A 60 2.74 -11.66 -1.04
N PHE A 61 1.49 -11.87 -0.68
CA PHE A 61 0.81 -11.13 0.38
C PHE A 61 0.94 -11.90 1.69
N TRP A 62 1.45 -11.24 2.72
CA TRP A 62 1.74 -11.84 4.02
C TRP A 62 0.90 -11.17 5.11
N ALA A 63 -0.13 -11.88 5.57
CA ALA A 63 -0.95 -11.43 6.69
C ALA A 63 -0.18 -11.58 8.02
N TYR A 64 -0.36 -10.62 8.93
CA TYR A 64 0.14 -10.73 10.30
C TYR A 64 -0.91 -10.24 11.31
N GLU A 65 -0.79 -10.71 12.54
CA GLU A 65 -1.45 -10.08 13.69
C GLU A 65 -0.50 -9.04 14.29
N ARG A 66 -1.02 -7.89 14.75
CA ARG A 66 -0.19 -6.77 15.25
C ARG A 66 0.89 -7.19 16.26
N ARG A 67 0.60 -8.14 17.15
CA ARG A 67 1.55 -8.63 18.17
C ARG A 67 2.73 -9.39 17.56
N ASP A 68 2.54 -9.97 16.38
CA ASP A 68 3.52 -10.82 15.69
C ASP A 68 4.21 -10.08 14.54
N TYR A 69 3.96 -8.79 14.35
CA TYR A 69 4.49 -7.99 13.24
C TYR A 69 6.01 -8.13 13.08
N CYS A 70 6.77 -7.88 14.14
CA CYS A 70 8.23 -7.98 14.08
C CYS A 70 8.69 -9.45 13.92
N ASN A 71 8.00 -10.41 14.53
CA ASN A 71 8.30 -11.83 14.38
C ASN A 71 8.12 -12.28 12.93
N ALA A 72 7.04 -11.85 12.26
CA ALA A 72 6.79 -12.14 10.86
C ALA A 72 7.91 -11.59 9.95
N ILE A 73 8.38 -10.36 10.21
CA ILE A 73 9.53 -9.79 9.48
C ILE A 73 10.80 -10.61 9.73
N GLY A 74 11.08 -10.97 10.99
CA GLY A 74 12.23 -11.80 11.33
C GLY A 74 12.22 -13.15 10.62
N GLN A 75 11.06 -13.82 10.58
CA GLN A 75 10.88 -15.10 9.87
C GLN A 75 11.10 -14.95 8.35
N LEU A 76 10.53 -13.91 7.75
CA LEU A 76 10.73 -13.62 6.32
C LEU A 76 12.20 -13.37 6.01
N VAL A 77 12.87 -12.53 6.80
CA VAL A 77 14.29 -12.23 6.64
C VAL A 77 15.14 -13.50 6.77
N ALA A 78 14.82 -14.38 7.72
CA ALA A 78 15.53 -15.65 7.90
C ALA A 78 15.28 -16.65 6.75
N SER A 79 14.12 -16.59 6.09
CA SER A 79 13.79 -17.44 4.94
C SER A 79 14.51 -17.04 3.64
N ILE A 80 15.01 -15.81 3.55
CA ILE A 80 15.66 -15.27 2.36
C ILE A 80 17.14 -15.69 2.35
N PRO A 81 17.67 -16.23 1.24
CA PRO A 81 19.08 -16.62 1.14
C PRO A 81 20.05 -15.50 1.53
N ALA A 82 21.10 -15.85 2.26
CA ALA A 82 22.01 -14.89 2.88
C ALA A 82 22.78 -14.02 1.87
N ASP A 83 23.02 -14.53 0.66
CA ASP A 83 23.69 -13.83 -0.44
C ASP A 83 22.80 -12.82 -1.18
N LYS A 84 21.48 -12.82 -0.91
CA LYS A 84 20.50 -11.99 -1.63
C LYS A 84 20.21 -10.70 -0.89
N SER A 85 20.16 -9.59 -1.60
CA SER A 85 19.84 -8.27 -1.05
C SER A 85 18.37 -8.14 -0.64
N ILE A 86 18.10 -7.36 0.42
CA ILE A 86 16.74 -7.09 0.93
C ILE A 86 16.58 -5.58 1.11
N PHE A 87 15.42 -5.05 0.69
CA PHE A 87 14.92 -3.76 1.14
C PHE A 87 13.68 -3.90 2.04
N LEU A 88 13.64 -3.12 3.12
CA LEU A 88 12.41 -2.84 3.86
C LEU A 88 11.84 -1.52 3.36
N LEU A 89 10.60 -1.54 2.84
CA LEU A 89 9.96 -0.36 2.29
C LEU A 89 8.78 0.09 3.15
N GLY A 90 8.84 1.30 3.70
CA GLY A 90 7.71 1.98 4.34
C GLY A 90 7.04 2.97 3.38
N ARG A 91 5.75 3.27 3.58
CA ARG A 91 5.10 4.43 2.96
C ARG A 91 5.67 5.73 3.53
N TYR A 92 5.90 5.76 4.84
CA TYR A 92 6.44 6.86 5.61
C TYR A 92 7.74 6.48 6.33
N SER A 93 8.52 7.49 6.72
CA SER A 93 9.78 7.28 7.43
C SER A 93 9.60 6.74 8.85
N PHE A 94 8.39 6.81 9.41
CA PHE A 94 8.06 6.30 10.74
C PHE A 94 7.44 4.89 10.71
N ASP A 95 7.29 4.26 9.54
CA ASP A 95 6.73 2.89 9.45
C ASP A 95 7.68 1.84 10.02
N ASP A 96 8.91 2.24 10.33
CA ASP A 96 9.91 1.47 11.05
C ASP A 96 9.78 1.58 12.58
N TYR A 97 8.82 2.35 13.10
CA TYR A 97 8.63 2.58 14.53
C TYR A 97 8.67 1.28 15.36
N TYR A 98 7.92 0.25 14.96
CA TYR A 98 7.93 -1.04 15.66
C TYR A 98 9.26 -1.81 15.54
N LEU A 99 9.96 -1.67 14.40
CA LEU A 99 11.26 -2.28 14.20
C LEU A 99 12.30 -1.69 15.16
N SER A 100 12.23 -0.37 15.40
CA SER A 100 13.16 0.37 16.25
C SER A 100 13.20 -0.08 17.71
N PHE A 101 12.13 -0.71 18.21
CA PHE A 101 12.09 -1.26 19.58
C PHE A 101 12.78 -2.62 19.70
N LEU A 102 12.79 -3.42 18.64
CA LEU A 102 13.26 -4.80 18.69
C LEU A 102 14.65 -4.97 18.05
N TYR A 103 14.92 -4.22 16.99
CA TYR A 103 16.11 -4.39 16.18
C TYR A 103 17.06 -3.20 16.32
N LYS A 104 18.36 -3.51 16.36
CA LYS A 104 19.40 -2.48 16.31
C LYS A 104 19.36 -1.80 14.95
N SER A 105 19.48 -0.47 14.94
CA SER A 105 19.61 0.31 13.72
C SER A 105 21.01 0.94 13.59
N ALA A 106 21.39 1.28 12.36
CA ALA A 106 22.55 2.09 12.06
C ALA A 106 22.21 3.10 10.97
N LYS A 107 22.77 4.30 11.09
CA LYS A 107 22.68 5.35 10.08
C LYS A 107 24.07 5.57 9.49
N GLU A 108 24.20 5.46 8.19
CA GLU A 108 25.45 5.71 7.46
C GLU A 108 25.17 6.75 6.39
N GLY A 109 25.62 7.99 6.64
CA GLY A 109 25.24 9.13 5.81
C GLY A 109 23.72 9.32 5.77
N ASN A 110 23.13 9.22 4.57
CA ASN A 110 21.69 9.37 4.35
C ASN A 110 20.95 8.03 4.26
N ARG A 111 21.64 6.90 4.50
CA ARG A 111 21.06 5.55 4.46
C ARG A 111 20.81 5.05 5.87
N PHE A 112 19.72 4.30 6.02
CA PHE A 112 19.27 3.78 7.31
C PHE A 112 19.12 2.27 7.22
N TYR A 113 19.67 1.58 8.20
CA TYR A 113 19.75 0.13 8.20
C TYR A 113 19.24 -0.45 9.52
N TYR A 114 18.68 -1.65 9.43
CA TYR A 114 18.32 -2.50 10.55
C TYR A 114 19.16 -3.77 10.54
N PHE A 115 19.55 -4.23 11.73
CA PHE A 115 20.17 -5.54 11.93
C PHE A 115 19.10 -6.52 12.41
N ILE A 116 18.70 -7.42 11.52
CA ILE A 116 17.67 -8.44 11.77
C ILE A 116 18.33 -9.81 11.61
N GLY A 117 18.48 -10.53 12.72
CA GLY A 117 19.38 -11.68 12.77
C GLY A 117 20.82 -11.27 12.43
N ASN A 118 21.47 -12.02 11.54
CA ASN A 118 22.84 -11.71 11.09
C ASN A 118 22.88 -10.84 9.82
N ARG A 119 21.78 -10.12 9.52
CA ARG A 119 21.63 -9.38 8.27
C ARG A 119 21.52 -7.87 8.52
N LYS A 120 22.31 -7.09 7.78
CA LYS A 120 22.15 -5.64 7.66
C LYS A 120 21.23 -5.34 6.48
N ILE A 121 20.08 -4.73 6.75
CA ILE A 121 19.01 -4.53 5.76
C ILE A 121 18.68 -3.05 5.69
N GLU A 122 18.62 -2.49 4.48
CA GLU A 122 18.31 -1.08 4.29
C GLU A 122 16.80 -0.84 4.41
N PHE A 123 16.43 0.19 5.18
CA PHE A 123 15.07 0.71 5.25
C PHE A 123 14.96 2.00 4.45
N LEU A 124 13.96 2.05 3.57
CA LEU A 124 13.68 3.18 2.69
C LEU A 124 12.20 3.49 2.72
N THR A 125 11.85 4.75 2.48
CA THR A 125 10.48 5.04 2.04
C THR A 125 10.32 4.63 0.58
N VAL A 126 9.11 4.27 0.15
CA VAL A 126 8.84 3.89 -1.24
C VAL A 126 9.30 5.00 -2.21
N HIS A 127 9.12 6.27 -1.84
CA HIS A 127 9.62 7.41 -2.60
C HIS A 127 11.14 7.39 -2.78
N LYS A 128 11.89 7.14 -1.71
CA LYS A 128 13.37 7.05 -1.76
C LYS A 128 13.87 5.82 -2.52
N SER A 129 13.04 4.79 -2.68
CA SER A 129 13.38 3.58 -3.44
C SER A 129 13.31 3.74 -4.97
N LYS A 130 12.78 4.87 -5.48
CA LYS A 130 12.68 5.11 -6.93
C LYS A 130 14.06 5.04 -7.59
N GLY A 131 14.17 4.24 -8.65
CA GLY A 131 15.43 3.98 -9.35
C GLY A 131 16.35 2.96 -8.69
N LEU A 132 16.08 2.57 -7.44
CA LEU A 132 16.78 1.48 -6.75
C LEU A 132 16.06 0.14 -6.97
N GLU A 133 16.76 -0.95 -6.66
CA GLU A 133 16.28 -2.32 -6.75
C GLU A 133 17.04 -3.24 -5.79
N ALA A 134 16.40 -4.34 -5.39
CA ALA A 134 16.98 -5.40 -4.58
C ALA A 134 16.48 -6.77 -5.06
N ASP A 135 17.12 -7.84 -4.62
CA ASP A 135 16.65 -9.21 -4.94
C ASP A 135 15.29 -9.46 -4.31
N TYR A 136 15.15 -9.08 -3.04
CA TYR A 136 13.92 -9.19 -2.27
C TYR A 136 13.47 -7.83 -1.73
N VAL A 137 12.16 -7.63 -1.70
CA VAL A 137 11.55 -6.43 -1.13
C VAL A 137 10.48 -6.85 -0.14
N ILE A 138 10.47 -6.21 1.03
CA ILE A 138 9.46 -6.39 2.06
C ILE A 138 8.78 -5.03 2.25
N ILE A 139 7.55 -4.91 1.77
CA ILE A 139 6.73 -3.70 1.95
C ILE A 139 6.02 -3.81 3.28
N LEU A 140 6.23 -2.81 4.12
CA LEU A 140 5.75 -2.74 5.49
C LEU A 140 4.35 -2.13 5.55
N GLN A 141 3.55 -2.64 6.49
CA GLN A 141 2.30 -2.03 6.95
C GLN A 141 1.33 -1.58 5.84
N CYS A 142 1.08 -2.44 4.84
CA CYS A 142 0.08 -2.20 3.79
C CYS A 142 -1.36 -2.33 4.31
N ASN A 143 -1.73 -1.40 5.20
CA ASN A 143 -2.95 -1.42 5.98
C ASN A 143 -3.90 -0.29 5.58
N LYS A 144 -5.19 -0.45 5.88
CA LYS A 144 -6.19 0.62 5.81
C LYS A 144 -6.13 1.49 7.06
N ASP A 145 -5.36 2.58 6.99
CA ASP A 145 -5.22 3.58 8.05
C ASP A 145 -4.99 4.98 7.47
N THR A 146 -5.05 6.02 8.30
CA THR A 146 -4.81 7.42 7.91
C THR A 146 -3.44 7.59 7.25
N TYR A 147 -2.42 6.96 7.84
CA TYR A 147 -1.05 6.90 7.32
C TYR A 147 -0.73 5.54 6.70
N GLY A 148 -1.77 4.81 6.25
CA GLY A 148 -1.62 3.51 5.62
C GLY A 148 -1.08 3.61 4.19
N PHE A 149 -1.25 2.54 3.43
CA PHE A 149 -0.88 2.51 2.02
C PHE A 149 -2.03 1.91 1.20
N PRO A 150 -2.96 2.73 0.65
CA PRO A 150 -2.83 4.17 0.39
C PRO A 150 -2.92 5.06 1.62
N SER A 151 -2.21 6.18 1.58
CA SER A 151 -2.38 7.25 2.54
C SER A 151 -3.71 7.98 2.33
N MET A 152 -4.35 8.36 3.45
CA MET A 152 -5.57 9.17 3.47
C MET A 152 -5.29 10.62 3.88
N VAL A 153 -4.03 10.96 4.15
CA VAL A 153 -3.61 12.34 4.38
C VAL A 153 -3.77 13.07 3.05
N ASN A 154 -4.79 13.94 2.96
CA ASN A 154 -4.99 14.76 1.78
C ASN A 154 -3.77 15.65 1.56
N ASP A 155 -3.38 15.80 0.31
CA ASP A 155 -2.53 16.91 -0.10
C ASP A 155 -3.28 18.25 0.03
N ASP A 156 -2.52 19.34 0.12
CA ASP A 156 -3.05 20.70 0.27
C ASP A 156 -4.11 21.00 -0.80
N PRO A 157 -5.28 21.60 -0.47
CA PRO A 157 -6.29 21.99 -1.45
C PRO A 157 -5.75 22.85 -2.62
N VAL A 158 -4.63 23.55 -2.42
CA VAL A 158 -3.94 24.30 -3.49
C VAL A 158 -3.37 23.36 -4.56
N LEU A 159 -2.96 22.13 -4.20
CA LEU A 159 -2.50 21.14 -5.16
C LEU A 159 -3.62 20.76 -6.14
N ASP A 160 -4.90 20.74 -5.75
CA ASP A 160 -6.01 20.43 -6.66
C ASP A 160 -6.14 21.42 -7.83
N TYR A 161 -5.68 22.67 -7.66
CA TYR A 161 -5.67 23.67 -8.74
C TYR A 161 -4.54 23.44 -9.75
N VAL A 162 -3.43 22.82 -9.32
CA VAL A 162 -2.25 22.54 -10.14
C VAL A 162 -2.31 21.12 -10.72
N LEU A 163 -2.87 20.18 -9.96
CA LEU A 163 -3.23 18.83 -10.38
C LEU A 163 -4.41 18.93 -11.33
N THR A 164 -4.07 19.19 -12.59
CA THR A 164 -4.88 18.91 -13.76
C THR A 164 -5.95 17.82 -13.51
N LYS A 165 -7.24 18.21 -13.61
CA LYS A 165 -8.49 17.45 -13.35
C LYS A 165 -8.58 16.01 -13.92
N SER A 166 -7.57 15.55 -14.65
CA SER A 166 -7.49 14.29 -15.41
C SER A 166 -7.52 12.98 -14.63
N ASP A 167 -7.05 12.92 -13.38
CA ASP A 167 -6.97 11.63 -12.67
C ASP A 167 -7.93 11.59 -11.48
N GLN A 168 -9.20 11.34 -11.79
CA GLN A 168 -10.27 11.16 -10.80
C GLN A 168 -10.33 9.73 -10.25
N TYR A 169 -9.41 8.85 -10.68
CA TYR A 169 -9.43 7.47 -10.22
C TYR A 169 -9.04 7.41 -8.73
N PRO A 170 -9.78 6.65 -7.89
CA PRO A 170 -9.50 6.63 -6.46
C PRO A 170 -8.06 6.23 -6.13
N TYR A 171 -7.42 7.05 -5.29
CA TYR A 171 -6.02 6.88 -4.86
C TYR A 171 -5.03 6.79 -6.03
N GLY A 172 -5.26 7.52 -7.13
CA GLY A 172 -4.45 7.43 -8.36
C GLY A 172 -2.93 7.60 -8.14
N GLU A 173 -2.52 8.58 -7.33
CA GLU A 173 -1.10 8.78 -6.99
C GLU A 173 -0.53 7.67 -6.10
N GLU A 174 -1.26 7.30 -5.05
CA GLU A 174 -0.87 6.20 -4.17
C GLU A 174 -0.82 4.85 -4.90
N ARG A 175 -1.68 4.62 -5.91
CA ARG A 175 -1.64 3.44 -6.78
C ARG A 175 -0.33 3.39 -7.57
N ARG A 176 0.10 4.51 -8.15
CA ARG A 176 1.41 4.61 -8.83
C ARG A 176 2.54 4.36 -7.87
N LEU A 177 2.45 4.87 -6.64
CA LEU A 177 3.45 4.64 -5.62
C LEU A 177 3.50 3.17 -5.19
N PHE A 178 2.35 2.50 -5.04
CA PHE A 178 2.28 1.09 -4.72
C PHE A 178 2.87 0.23 -5.86
N TYR A 179 2.58 0.58 -7.12
CA TYR A 179 3.23 -0.01 -8.28
C TYR A 179 4.76 0.12 -8.21
N VAL A 180 5.29 1.29 -7.83
CA VAL A 180 6.74 1.46 -7.61
C VAL A 180 7.25 0.47 -6.56
N ALA A 181 6.56 0.36 -5.42
CA ALA A 181 6.95 -0.51 -4.32
C ALA A 181 7.02 -1.98 -4.74
N ILE A 182 5.97 -2.50 -5.38
CA ILE A 182 5.90 -3.93 -5.75
C ILE A 182 6.89 -4.31 -6.86
N THR A 183 7.32 -3.35 -7.67
CA THR A 183 8.26 -3.54 -8.80
C THR A 183 9.72 -3.21 -8.46
N ARG A 184 10.07 -3.10 -7.16
CA ARG A 184 11.47 -2.90 -6.72
C ARG A 184 12.27 -4.20 -6.64
N ALA A 185 11.62 -5.36 -6.53
CA ALA A 185 12.29 -6.65 -6.41
C ALA A 185 12.66 -7.25 -7.77
N LYS A 186 13.75 -8.02 -7.79
CA LYS A 186 14.13 -8.90 -8.91
C LYS A 186 13.56 -10.31 -8.78
N ILE A 187 13.56 -10.84 -7.55
CA ILE A 187 13.17 -12.24 -7.26
C ILE A 187 11.79 -12.30 -6.62
N LYS A 188 11.56 -11.55 -5.54
CA LYS A 188 10.29 -11.63 -4.80
C LYS A 188 9.97 -10.38 -4.00
N THR A 189 8.72 -9.95 -4.07
CA THR A 189 8.16 -8.92 -3.19
C THR A 189 7.20 -9.56 -2.19
N TYR A 190 7.42 -9.29 -0.91
CA TYR A 190 6.47 -9.55 0.18
C TYR A 190 5.70 -8.27 0.51
N VAL A 191 4.37 -8.35 0.54
CA VAL A 191 3.47 -7.26 0.95
C VAL A 191 2.88 -7.61 2.31
N LEU A 192 3.34 -6.96 3.38
CA LEU A 192 2.85 -7.25 4.73
C LEU A 192 1.63 -6.41 5.05
N TYR A 193 0.60 -7.03 5.64
CA TYR A 193 -0.61 -6.35 6.11
C TYR A 193 -1.18 -6.98 7.38
N ASP A 194 -1.78 -6.16 8.25
CA ASP A 194 -2.54 -6.60 9.42
C ASP A 194 -3.81 -7.29 8.91
N ILE A 195 -4.02 -8.54 9.28
CA ILE A 195 -5.16 -9.35 8.83
C ILE A 195 -6.51 -8.70 9.13
N ARG A 196 -6.58 -7.85 10.16
CA ARG A 196 -7.80 -7.15 10.55
C ARG A 196 -8.09 -5.95 9.67
N PHE A 197 -7.05 -5.34 9.09
CA PHE A 197 -7.12 -4.07 8.38
C PHE A 197 -6.29 -4.08 7.08
N PRO A 198 -6.55 -5.01 6.15
CA PRO A 198 -5.87 -5.01 4.86
C PRO A 198 -6.09 -3.68 4.15
N SER A 199 -5.06 -3.21 3.44
CA SER A 199 -5.21 -2.12 2.50
C SER A 199 -6.20 -2.47 1.39
N VAL A 200 -6.90 -1.46 0.87
CA VAL A 200 -7.72 -1.61 -0.35
C VAL A 200 -6.91 -2.15 -1.52
N PHE A 201 -5.61 -1.85 -1.62
CA PHE A 201 -4.75 -2.42 -2.65
C PHE A 201 -4.47 -3.90 -2.42
N VAL A 202 -4.35 -4.34 -1.16
CA VAL A 202 -4.20 -5.77 -0.84
C VAL A 202 -5.50 -6.52 -1.20
N ASP A 203 -6.65 -5.98 -0.81
CA ASP A 203 -7.95 -6.53 -1.17
C ASP A 203 -8.14 -6.63 -2.69
N GLU A 204 -7.60 -5.68 -3.45
CA GLU A 204 -7.68 -5.70 -4.91
C GLU A 204 -6.98 -6.87 -5.59
N PHE A 205 -5.90 -7.36 -4.99
CA PHE A 205 -5.15 -8.52 -5.45
C PHE A 205 -5.75 -9.83 -4.93
N LEU A 206 -6.18 -9.85 -3.66
CA LEU A 206 -6.70 -11.07 -3.03
C LEU A 206 -8.16 -11.37 -3.38
N HIS A 207 -8.96 -10.32 -3.62
CA HIS A 207 -10.40 -10.39 -3.88
C HIS A 207 -10.78 -9.48 -5.06
N PRO A 208 -10.21 -9.70 -6.26
CA PRO A 208 -10.47 -8.86 -7.43
C PRO A 208 -11.96 -8.75 -7.78
N GLU A 209 -12.77 -9.74 -7.43
CA GLU A 209 -14.23 -9.79 -7.63
C GLU A 209 -15.03 -8.86 -6.72
N LYS A 210 -14.46 -8.41 -5.59
CA LYS A 210 -15.14 -7.53 -4.60
C LYS A 210 -14.83 -6.05 -4.81
N VAL A 211 -14.00 -5.73 -5.80
CA VAL A 211 -13.54 -4.36 -6.04
C VAL A 211 -14.54 -3.66 -6.97
N THR A 212 -15.40 -2.85 -6.37
CA THR A 212 -16.28 -1.91 -7.08
C THR A 212 -15.79 -0.49 -6.83
N GLU A 213 -16.22 0.50 -7.62
CA GLU A 213 -15.92 1.92 -7.33
C GLU A 213 -16.38 2.33 -5.92
N GLU A 214 -17.44 1.69 -5.39
CA GLU A 214 -17.93 1.87 -4.01
C GLU A 214 -16.91 1.43 -2.95
N SER A 215 -16.02 0.48 -3.25
CA SER A 215 -14.97 0.01 -2.34
C SER A 215 -13.97 1.12 -1.97
N TYR A 216 -13.91 2.19 -2.77
CA TYR A 216 -13.08 3.37 -2.53
C TYR A 216 -13.86 4.58 -2.00
N ALA A 217 -15.18 4.49 -1.85
CA ALA A 217 -15.99 5.59 -1.38
C ALA A 217 -15.53 6.03 0.02
N LYS A 218 -15.14 7.31 0.15
CA LYS A 218 -14.85 7.90 1.45
C LYS A 218 -16.14 7.88 2.27
N HIS A 219 -16.15 7.12 3.37
CA HIS A 219 -17.29 7.10 4.26
C HIS A 219 -17.57 8.53 4.79
N PRO A 220 -18.84 8.97 4.92
CA PRO A 220 -19.18 10.36 5.28
C PRO A 220 -18.55 10.87 6.59
N ASN A 221 -18.27 9.96 7.51
CA ASN A 221 -17.65 10.24 8.80
C ASN A 221 -16.25 9.64 8.92
N ALA A 222 -15.58 9.35 7.79
CA ALA A 222 -14.15 9.03 7.77
C ALA A 222 -13.35 10.15 8.45
N ASN A 223 -12.38 9.78 9.28
CA ASN A 223 -11.51 10.70 10.05
C ASN A 223 -12.18 11.62 11.08
N LYS A 224 -13.53 11.61 11.22
CA LYS A 224 -14.19 12.34 12.31
C LYS A 224 -13.85 11.70 13.66
N LYS A 225 -13.51 12.53 14.67
CA LYS A 225 -13.29 12.08 16.05
C LYS A 225 -14.52 11.36 16.60
N TRP A 226 -14.30 10.31 17.38
CA TRP A 226 -15.35 9.60 18.10
C TRP A 226 -15.81 10.43 19.31
N THR A 227 -17.09 10.78 19.36
CA THR A 227 -17.72 11.49 20.47
C THR A 227 -18.38 10.50 21.44
N ARG A 228 -18.65 10.92 22.69
CA ARG A 228 -19.40 10.09 23.65
C ARG A 228 -20.77 9.65 23.12
N SER A 229 -21.45 10.51 22.36
CA SER A 229 -22.73 10.16 21.72
C SER A 229 -22.57 9.09 20.64
N ALA A 230 -21.52 9.18 19.82
CA ALA A 230 -21.22 8.18 18.79
C ALA A 230 -20.85 6.83 19.43
N ASP A 231 -20.09 6.84 20.53
CA ASP A 231 -19.75 5.61 21.28
C ASP A 231 -20.99 4.93 21.86
N LYS A 232 -21.89 5.71 22.48
CA LYS A 232 -23.15 5.19 23.02
C LYS A 232 -24.00 4.58 21.91
N PHE A 233 -24.14 5.28 20.78
CA PHE A 233 -24.91 4.80 19.63
C PHE A 233 -24.32 3.52 19.02
N LEU A 234 -22.98 3.45 18.90
CA LEU A 234 -22.26 2.26 18.46
C LEU A 234 -22.56 1.05 19.37
N LEU A 235 -22.39 1.22 20.68
CA LEU A 235 -22.61 0.13 21.65
C LEU A 235 -24.07 -0.31 21.66
N THR A 236 -25.04 0.61 21.54
CA THR A 236 -26.45 0.25 21.42
C THR A 236 -26.69 -0.67 20.23
N LEU A 237 -26.24 -0.30 19.03
CA LEU A 237 -26.42 -1.14 17.84
C LEU A 237 -25.69 -2.49 17.94
N TYR A 238 -24.52 -2.51 18.59
CA TYR A 238 -23.75 -3.73 18.80
C TYR A 238 -24.43 -4.69 19.79
N HIS A 239 -24.91 -4.18 20.93
CA HIS A 239 -25.65 -4.98 21.92
C HIS A 239 -27.03 -5.43 21.43
N GLU A 240 -27.63 -4.70 20.48
CA GLU A 240 -28.82 -5.14 19.73
C GLU A 240 -28.52 -6.27 18.72
N GLY A 241 -27.28 -6.72 18.61
CA GLY A 241 -26.87 -7.82 17.72
C GLY A 241 -26.83 -7.44 16.24
N LYS A 242 -26.78 -6.14 15.91
CA LYS A 242 -26.68 -5.72 14.51
C LYS A 242 -25.32 -6.11 13.92
N SER A 243 -25.31 -6.48 12.63
CA SER A 243 -24.07 -6.83 11.95
C SER A 243 -23.13 -5.63 11.83
N ILE A 244 -21.82 -5.87 11.85
CA ILE A 244 -20.80 -4.81 11.67
C ILE A 244 -21.02 -4.02 10.38
N LYS A 245 -21.45 -4.70 9.29
CA LYS A 245 -21.80 -4.06 8.03
C LYS A 245 -22.93 -3.04 8.20
N TYR A 246 -24.02 -3.43 8.87
CA TYR A 246 -25.15 -2.55 9.14
C TYR A 246 -24.74 -1.34 9.99
N ILE A 247 -23.95 -1.57 11.05
CA ILE A 247 -23.49 -0.50 11.93
C ILE A 247 -22.61 0.49 11.15
N ALA A 248 -21.71 -0.01 10.31
CA ALA A 248 -20.81 0.79 9.50
C ALA A 248 -21.58 1.71 8.53
N GLU A 249 -22.55 1.16 7.81
CA GLU A 249 -23.43 1.92 6.92
C GLU A 249 -24.22 2.98 7.71
N LYS A 250 -24.84 2.60 8.83
CA LYS A 250 -25.67 3.52 9.63
C LYS A 250 -24.86 4.66 10.25
N MET A 251 -23.63 4.39 10.65
CA MET A 251 -22.73 5.40 11.24
C MET A 251 -21.95 6.18 10.18
N GLY A 252 -22.07 5.82 8.89
CA GLY A 252 -21.29 6.41 7.81
C GLY A 252 -19.78 6.27 8.06
N ARG A 253 -19.33 5.12 8.58
CA ARG A 253 -17.93 4.80 8.89
C ARG A 253 -17.55 3.47 8.26
N SER A 254 -16.25 3.18 8.15
CA SER A 254 -15.79 1.87 7.69
C SER A 254 -16.10 0.79 8.73
N GLN A 255 -16.36 -0.43 8.27
CA GLN A 255 -16.51 -1.61 9.14
C GLN A 255 -15.30 -1.77 10.07
N THR A 256 -14.10 -1.57 9.53
CA THR A 256 -12.84 -1.43 10.27
C THR A 256 -12.92 -0.44 11.43
N SER A 257 -13.40 0.78 11.19
CA SER A 257 -13.52 1.81 12.23
C SER A 257 -14.51 1.41 13.33
N ILE A 258 -15.57 0.67 12.98
CA ILE A 258 -16.55 0.14 13.93
C ILE A 258 -15.90 -0.92 14.82
N VAL A 259 -15.28 -1.95 14.22
CA VAL A 259 -14.62 -3.05 14.96
C VAL A 259 -13.55 -2.53 15.91
N MET A 260 -12.69 -1.62 15.45
CA MET A 260 -11.64 -1.01 16.29
C MET A 260 -12.22 -0.25 17.48
N ARG A 261 -13.34 0.46 17.27
CA ARG A 261 -13.93 1.25 18.33
C ARG A 261 -14.62 0.38 19.37
N ILE A 262 -15.32 -0.67 18.94
CA ILE A 262 -15.93 -1.67 19.83
C ILE A 262 -14.84 -2.29 20.72
N GLY A 263 -13.77 -2.82 20.13
CA GLY A 263 -12.68 -3.44 20.91
C GLY A 263 -12.04 -2.50 21.93
N LYS A 264 -11.94 -1.19 21.62
CA LYS A 264 -11.44 -0.18 22.56
C LYS A 264 -12.42 0.16 23.69
N LEU A 265 -13.73 0.05 23.44
CA LEU A 265 -14.78 0.33 24.40
C LEU A 265 -15.04 -0.87 25.33
N GLU A 266 -14.98 -2.09 24.80
CA GLU A 266 -15.12 -3.32 25.59
C GLU A 266 -13.88 -3.65 26.41
N GLY A 267 -12.66 -3.40 25.90
CA GLY A 267 -11.40 -3.60 26.63
C GLY A 267 -11.10 -2.55 27.72
N ARG A 268 -12.08 -1.74 28.12
CA ARG A 268 -11.98 -0.72 29.18
C ARG A 268 -12.81 -1.07 30.43
N GLN A 269 -13.36 -2.27 30.49
CA GLN A 269 -13.96 -2.84 31.70
C GLN A 269 -12.93 -3.68 32.47
#